data_AF-A0A9X3DUK8-F1
#
_entry.id   AF-A0A9X3DUK8-F1
#
_cell.length_a   1.000
_cell.length_b   1.000
_cell.length_c   1.000
_cell.angle_alpha   90.00
_cell.angle_beta   90.00
_cell.angle_gamma   90.00
#
_symmetry.space_group_name_H-M   'P 1'
#
loop_
_entity.id
_entity.type
_entity.pdbx_description
1 polymer ?
#
loop_
_entity_poly.entity_id
_entity_poly.type
_entity_poly.pdbx_seq_one_letter_code
_entity_poly.pdbx_strand_id
1 'polypeptide(L)'
;MKNIKIISCGLISLFLTTAVMAKTEQITLKKDLGFGEEAVIFPTTKGEVILNRYALTATVAKQIKSYKKGQCLEIQSQYGFFKDTGDGQYIQSIRPCKSTTGLAIPKVNR
;
A
#
# COMPACT_ATOMS: atom_id res chain seq x y z
N MET A 1 -28.38 -42.87 -37.00
CA MET A 1 -28.89 -41.95 -35.95
C MET A 1 -28.12 -42.25 -34.67
N LYS A 2 -27.68 -41.35 -33.80
CA LYS A 2 -27.52 -39.89 -33.80
C LYS A 2 -26.88 -39.62 -32.42
N ASN A 3 -25.61 -39.21 -32.41
CA ASN A 3 -25.08 -38.23 -31.46
C ASN A 3 -25.18 -38.56 -29.95
N ILE A 4 -24.39 -39.51 -29.43
CA ILE A 4 -24.03 -39.45 -28.00
C ILE A 4 -22.82 -38.52 -27.88
N LYS A 5 -23.19 -37.27 -27.63
CA LYS A 5 -22.35 -36.09 -27.53
C LYS A 5 -21.31 -36.26 -26.44
N ILE A 6 -20.06 -36.06 -26.86
CA ILE A 6 -18.94 -35.47 -26.13
C ILE A 6 -19.44 -34.55 -25.00
N ILE A 7 -19.44 -35.02 -23.76
CA ILE A 7 -19.54 -34.16 -22.56
C ILE A 7 -18.66 -34.80 -21.47
N SER A 8 -17.34 -34.74 -21.63
CA SER A 8 -16.39 -35.17 -20.60
C SER A 8 -15.30 -34.13 -20.28
N CYS A 9 -15.30 -32.97 -20.94
CA CYS A 9 -14.37 -31.88 -20.62
C CYS A 9 -15.14 -30.57 -20.49
N GLY A 10 -15.61 -30.23 -19.30
CA GLY A 10 -16.33 -28.97 -19.11
C GLY A 10 -16.63 -28.55 -17.67
N LEU A 11 -16.09 -29.23 -16.66
CA LEU A 11 -16.25 -28.83 -15.25
C LEU A 11 -14.94 -28.31 -14.65
N ILE A 12 -14.12 -27.65 -15.47
CA ILE A 12 -13.17 -26.66 -14.95
C ILE A 12 -13.85 -25.30 -15.16
N SER A 13 -15.00 -25.11 -14.51
CA SER A 13 -15.61 -23.79 -14.38
C SER A 13 -14.68 -22.97 -13.47
N LEU A 14 -13.70 -22.36 -14.13
CA LEU A 14 -12.98 -21.15 -13.76
C LEU A 14 -13.42 -20.57 -12.42
N PHE A 15 -12.79 -21.03 -11.33
CA PHE A 15 -12.73 -20.22 -10.12
C PHE A 15 -11.91 -18.99 -10.50
N LEU A 16 -12.59 -17.95 -10.97
CA LEU A 16 -12.05 -16.60 -11.01
C LEU A 16 -11.82 -16.21 -9.56
N THR A 17 -10.65 -16.55 -9.03
CA THR A 17 -10.16 -15.93 -7.82
C THR A 17 -10.07 -14.45 -8.13
N THR A 18 -11.04 -13.66 -7.66
CA THR A 18 -10.87 -12.21 -7.57
C THR A 18 -9.80 -11.99 -6.52
N ALA A 19 -8.53 -12.19 -6.89
CA ALA A 19 -7.42 -11.69 -6.13
C ALA A 19 -7.64 -10.18 -6.09
N VAL A 20 -8.14 -9.69 -4.96
CA VAL A 20 -8.22 -8.25 -4.71
C VAL A 20 -6.77 -7.79 -4.71
N MET A 21 -6.33 -7.27 -5.85
CA MET A 21 -4.98 -6.79 -6.06
C MET A 21 -4.78 -5.62 -5.12
N ALA A 22 -3.98 -5.83 -4.07
CA ALA A 22 -3.62 -4.76 -3.14
C ALA A 22 -3.02 -3.60 -3.94
N LYS A 23 -3.62 -2.42 -3.80
CA LYS A 23 -3.15 -1.22 -4.47
C LYS A 23 -1.89 -0.73 -3.77
N THR A 24 -0.80 -0.64 -4.55
CA THR A 24 0.45 -0.05 -4.11
C THR A 24 0.50 1.40 -4.56
N GLU A 25 0.68 2.33 -3.62
CA GLU A 25 0.80 3.76 -3.87
C GLU A 25 2.08 4.31 -3.26
N GLN A 26 2.79 5.15 -4.00
CA GLN A 26 3.92 5.91 -3.48
C GLN A 26 3.45 7.30 -3.08
N ILE A 27 3.76 7.70 -1.86
CA ILE A 27 3.44 9.02 -1.33
C ILE A 27 4.71 9.72 -0.88
N THR A 28 4.68 11.05 -0.90
CA THR A 28 5.75 11.88 -0.35
C THR A 28 5.19 12.67 0.82
N LEU A 29 5.90 12.61 1.94
CA LEU A 29 5.53 13.35 3.13
C LEU A 29 5.83 14.86 2.97
N LYS A 30 4.82 15.71 3.19
CA LYS A 30 4.93 17.18 3.15
C LYS A 30 5.50 17.75 4.45
N LYS A 31 5.35 17.02 5.55
CA LYS A 31 5.89 17.30 6.90
C LYS A 31 6.35 15.98 7.53
N ASP A 32 7.01 16.04 8.68
CA ASP A 32 7.29 14.83 9.45
C ASP A 32 5.98 14.10 9.79
N LEU A 33 6.05 12.78 9.93
CA LEU A 33 4.90 11.97 10.33
C LEU A 33 4.39 12.43 11.70
N GLY A 34 3.09 12.69 11.79
CA GLY A 34 2.45 13.14 13.02
C GLY A 34 1.95 11.97 13.87
N PHE A 35 2.00 12.14 15.19
CA PHE A 35 1.42 11.21 16.15
C PHE A 35 0.49 11.99 17.09
N GLY A 36 -0.78 11.61 17.10
CA GLY A 36 -1.74 11.97 18.14
C GLY A 36 -1.82 10.88 19.19
N GLU A 37 -2.72 11.05 20.16
CA GLU A 37 -2.96 10.04 21.20
C GLU A 37 -3.39 8.69 20.58
N GLU A 38 -4.38 8.73 19.68
CA GLU A 38 -4.92 7.56 19.00
C GLU A 38 -4.62 7.52 17.49
N ALA A 39 -3.91 8.52 16.97
CA ALA A 39 -3.80 8.73 15.53
C ALA A 39 -2.36 8.70 15.03
N VAL A 40 -2.17 8.17 13.83
CA VAL A 40 -0.98 8.42 13.01
C VAL A 40 -1.40 9.26 11.81
N ILE A 41 -0.75 10.41 11.65
CA ILE A 41 -1.10 11.41 10.65
C ILE A 41 -0.02 11.39 9.56
N PHE A 42 -0.43 11.10 8.33
CA PHE A 42 0.40 11.12 7.13
C PHE A 42 0.12 12.41 6.35
N PRO A 43 0.88 13.49 6.60
CA PRO A 43 0.74 14.71 5.84
C PRO A 43 1.38 14.52 4.46
N THR A 44 0.58 14.31 3.43
CA THR A 44 1.08 14.07 2.06
C THR A 44 0.88 15.29 1.15
N THR A 45 1.46 15.24 -0.05
CA THR A 45 1.21 16.26 -1.10
C THR A 45 -0.23 16.27 -1.63
N LYS A 46 -0.99 15.17 -1.44
CA LYS A 46 -2.38 15.02 -1.91
C LYS A 46 -3.43 15.29 -0.82
N GLY A 47 -2.99 15.67 0.38
CA GLY A 47 -3.84 15.80 1.57
C GLY A 47 -3.31 14.97 2.74
N GLU A 48 -3.98 15.07 3.88
CA GLU A 48 -3.62 14.29 5.08
C GLU A 48 -4.42 12.99 5.10
N VAL A 49 -3.75 11.89 5.44
CA VAL A 49 -4.40 10.61 5.77
C VAL A 49 -4.18 10.36 7.25
N ILE A 50 -5.27 10.18 7.99
CA ILE A 50 -5.24 9.97 9.44
C ILE A 50 -5.71 8.55 9.69
N LEU A 51 -4.87 7.74 10.33
CA LEU A 51 -5.18 6.36 10.68
C LEU A 51 -5.29 6.23 12.19
N ASN A 52 -6.23 5.41 12.66
CA ASN A 52 -6.30 5.07 14.08
C ASN A 52 -5.23 4.03 14.39
N ARG A 53 -4.30 4.38 15.28
CA ARG A 53 -3.17 3.54 15.66
C ARG A 53 -3.59 2.18 16.24
N TYR A 54 -4.76 2.12 16.88
CA TYR A 54 -5.25 0.93 17.57
C TYR A 54 -5.95 -0.06 16.64
N ALA A 55 -6.37 0.40 15.46
CA ALA A 55 -6.95 -0.46 14.44
C ALA A 55 -5.91 -1.00 13.45
N LEU A 56 -4.67 -0.51 13.50
CA LEU A 56 -3.61 -1.05 12.65
C LEU A 56 -3.27 -2.48 13.07
N THR A 57 -3.01 -3.33 12.07
CA THR A 57 -2.46 -4.66 12.36
C THR A 57 -1.10 -4.52 13.05
N ALA A 58 -0.75 -5.48 13.91
CA ALA A 58 0.52 -5.46 14.63
C ALA A 58 1.74 -5.35 13.69
N THR A 59 1.65 -5.94 12.49
CA THR A 59 2.69 -5.84 11.46
C THR A 59 2.84 -4.42 10.93
N VAL A 60 1.74 -3.75 10.57
CA VAL A 60 1.77 -2.37 10.08
C VAL A 60 2.16 -1.40 11.18
N ALA A 61 1.66 -1.58 12.40
CA ALA A 61 2.03 -0.74 13.54
C ALA A 61 3.55 -0.72 13.77
N LYS A 62 4.23 -1.88 13.66
CA LYS A 62 5.70 -1.98 13.76
C LYS A 62 6.45 -1.31 12.60
N GLN A 63 5.80 -1.14 11.46
CA GLN A 63 6.36 -0.46 10.29
C GLN A 63 6.20 1.06 10.36
N ILE A 64 5.36 1.57 11.25
CA ILE A 64 5.25 3.01 11.48
C ILE A 64 6.45 3.48 12.30
N LYS A 65 7.28 4.29 11.65
CA LYS A 65 8.49 4.89 12.22
C LYS A 65 8.35 6.42 12.16
N SER A 66 9.26 7.14 12.79
CA SER A 66 9.33 8.61 12.73
C SER A 66 9.82 9.11 11.37
N TYR A 67 9.03 8.85 10.32
CA TYR A 67 9.33 9.25 8.94
C TYR A 67 9.39 10.77 8.78
N LYS A 68 10.30 11.23 7.93
CA LYS A 68 10.65 12.66 7.81
C LYS A 68 10.01 13.31 6.60
N LYS A 69 9.84 14.64 6.67
CA LYS A 69 9.47 15.47 5.52
C LYS A 69 10.33 15.13 4.29
N GLY A 70 9.69 15.03 3.13
CA GLY A 70 10.32 14.72 1.85
C GLY A 70 10.57 13.22 1.61
N GLN A 71 10.38 12.37 2.63
CA GLN A 71 10.55 10.94 2.48
C GLN A 71 9.45 10.33 1.59
N CYS A 72 9.86 9.47 0.67
CA CYS A 72 8.96 8.64 -0.14
C CYS A 72 8.60 7.37 0.64
N LEU A 73 7.30 7.08 0.75
CA LEU A 73 6.78 5.84 1.31
C LEU A 73 5.97 5.10 0.25
N GLU A 74 6.22 3.80 0.15
CA GLU A 74 5.39 2.87 -0.60
C GLU A 74 4.41 2.21 0.36
N ILE A 75 3.12 2.32 0.04
CA ILE A 75 2.02 1.85 0.87
C ILE A 75 1.21 0.85 0.08
N GLN A 76 1.05 -0.36 0.63
CA GLN A 76 0.16 -1.37 0.09
C GLN A 76 -1.13 -1.36 0.89
N SER A 77 -2.26 -1.31 0.19
CA SER A 77 -3.58 -1.18 0.79
C SER A 77 -4.61 -1.93 -0.04
N GLN A 78 -5.67 -2.43 0.58
CA GLN A 78 -6.67 -3.23 -0.13
C GLN A 78 -7.45 -2.42 -1.17
N TYR A 79 -7.79 -1.16 -0.87
CA TYR A 79 -8.64 -0.31 -1.71
C TYR A 79 -7.99 1.01 -2.16
N GLY A 80 -6.76 1.28 -1.72
CA GLY A 80 -6.03 2.53 -1.94
C GLY A 80 -5.84 3.32 -0.65
N PHE A 81 -4.65 3.90 -0.46
CA PHE A 81 -4.23 4.60 0.74
C PHE A 81 -5.12 5.81 1.06
N PHE A 82 -5.52 6.55 0.02
CA PHE A 82 -6.39 7.72 0.12
C PHE A 82 -7.89 7.38 0.12
N LYS A 83 -8.25 6.09 0.00
CA LYS A 83 -9.63 5.65 0.14
C LYS A 83 -9.82 5.20 1.58
N ASP A 84 -10.26 6.14 2.39
CA ASP A 84 -10.64 5.84 3.76
C ASP A 84 -11.89 4.94 3.75
N THR A 85 -11.69 3.69 4.16
CA THR A 85 -12.76 2.72 4.36
C THR A 85 -12.86 2.32 5.84
N GLY A 86 -12.29 3.12 6.74
CA GLY A 86 -12.18 2.87 8.17
C GLY A 86 -10.77 3.06 8.71
N ASP A 87 -10.64 2.88 10.03
CA ASP A 87 -9.54 3.15 10.96
C ASP A 87 -8.09 2.71 10.59
N GLY A 88 -7.84 2.11 9.41
CA GLY A 88 -6.50 1.75 8.90
C GLY A 88 -6.25 0.25 8.71
N GLN A 89 -7.22 -0.61 9.02
CA GLN A 89 -7.13 -2.08 8.86
C GLN A 89 -6.87 -2.55 7.42
N TYR A 90 -7.26 -1.74 6.43
CA TYR A 90 -7.07 -2.02 5.01
C TYR A 90 -5.63 -1.81 4.54
N ILE A 91 -4.76 -1.26 5.40
CA ILE A 91 -3.33 -1.12 5.12
C ILE A 91 -2.64 -2.45 5.39
N GLN A 92 -1.86 -2.90 4.41
CA GLN A 92 -1.14 -4.18 4.46
C GLN A 92 0.35 -3.99 4.69
N SER A 93 0.94 -2.91 4.14
CA SER A 93 2.32 -2.55 4.45
C SER A 93 2.60 -1.06 4.24
N ILE A 94 3.55 -0.54 5.01
CA ILE A 94 4.13 0.79 4.88
C ILE A 94 5.64 0.64 4.92
N ARG A 95 6.35 1.13 3.90
CA ARG A 95 7.82 1.09 3.89
C ARG A 95 8.38 2.30 3.16
N PRO A 96 9.61 2.73 3.45
CA PRO A 96 10.31 3.65 2.57
C PRO A 96 10.34 3.10 1.14
N CYS A 97 10.14 3.95 0.15
CA CYS A 97 10.37 3.58 -1.24
C CYS A 97 11.80 3.05 -1.39
N LYS A 98 11.99 2.05 -2.25
CA LYS A 98 13.35 1.59 -2.57
C LYS A 98 14.13 2.78 -3.12
N SER A 99 15.19 3.17 -2.42
CA SER A 99 16.13 4.16 -2.92
C SER A 99 16.69 3.68 -4.25
N THR A 100 16.48 4.43 -5.32
CA THR A 100 17.27 4.31 -6.56
C THR A 100 18.67 4.89 -6.31
N THR A 101 19.36 4.45 -5.26
CA THR A 101 20.80 4.66 -5.12
C THR A 101 21.49 3.72 -6.09
N GLY A 102 21.53 4.15 -7.34
CA GLY A 102 22.20 3.51 -8.47
C GLY A 102 22.46 4.48 -9.63
N LEU A 103 21.99 5.72 -9.58
CA LEU A 103 22.47 6.77 -10.49
C LEU A 103 23.54 7.57 -9.74
N ALA A 104 24.79 7.20 -10.02
CA ALA A 104 25.98 7.91 -9.56
C ALA A 104 25.81 9.41 -9.82
N ILE A 105 25.87 10.21 -8.77
CA ILE A 105 26.03 11.66 -8.90
C ILE A 105 27.44 11.86 -9.46
N PRO A 106 27.63 12.37 -10.70
CA PRO A 106 28.97 12.66 -11.18
C PRO A 106 29.58 13.71 -10.24
N LYS A 107 30.69 13.34 -9.64
CA LYS A 107 31.49 14.21 -8.77
C LYS A 107 32.09 15.30 -9.67
N VAL A 108 31.40 16.42 -9.83
CA VAL A 108 31.95 17.60 -10.50
C VAL A 108 32.92 18.23 -9.51
N ASN A 109 34.22 17.95 -9.68
CA ASN A 109 35.27 18.74 -9.04
C ASN A 109 35.21 20.15 -9.64
N ARG A 110 35.09 21.16 -8.78
CA ARG A 110 35.21 22.57 -9.12
C ARG A 110 36.58 23.08 -8.71
#